data_AF-W9SXS2-F1
#
_entry.id   AF-W9SXS2-F1
#
_cell.length_a   1.000
_cell.length_b   1.000
_cell.length_c   1.000
_cell.angle_alpha   90.00
_cell.angle_beta   90.00
_cell.angle_gamma   90.00
#
_symmetry.space_group_name_H-M   'P 1'
#
loop_
_entity.id
_entity.type
_entity.pdbx_description
1 polymer ?
#
loop_
_entity_poly.entity_id
_entity_poly.type
_entity_poly.pdbx_seq_one_letter_code
_entity_poly.pdbx_strand_id
1 'polypeptide(L)'
;MSDSRIGLHLTLKADRLGSLNRGSPVFYRQIQVGQVKNYVLAEDDSTVEVQLFIQPEYAHLVRKHTRFWNASGVTVDAGLTGVKFRTESLASIVAGGIAFATPVHRKDSPATDPSIPFRLYEDFDAAQAGIKTLVSLTDFEGLQAGRTPVMYKGMQVGLLKKLDIDSDLSGAQAELSIDPLFEDYLVEDTDFWVVKPSISLGGITGLEALVKGNFIAVRPGEKGGAPKREFAARAKAPPLDVRAPGLHLVLTSDNLGSLDVGSPVLYRQVRVGSVQSYQFSRDQQKVVVGVHIEQPYANLVNSSSRFWNASGISLSGGLSGIEVRSESLQSLLAGGIAFETPDPQAPAAKRIPRFALHKDRDSAIQRGTQIEIRLERGDGLSAGTAIRYKGLDVGEVDSVALSEDLQHVVLHARITAAEAHIARAGTRFWVVRPELGIMRTANLDTLVTGPYLEVAPGKAGAAVQTRFVGQEREPQRAGEGLTLVLSAARLGSIKPGNAVTYREVKVGEVVDYASGQPPIGF
;
A
#
# COMPACT_ATOMS: atom_id res chain seq x y z
N MET A 1 -39.23 -8.49 53.76
CA MET A 1 -38.20 -8.11 54.76
C MET A 1 -37.40 -6.97 54.15
N SER A 2 -37.49 -5.78 54.75
CA SER A 2 -37.30 -4.47 54.11
C SER A 2 -35.92 -4.22 53.47
N ASP A 3 -35.94 -3.58 52.30
CA ASP A 3 -34.80 -2.99 51.58
C ASP A 3 -34.16 -1.77 52.29
N SER A 4 -34.50 -1.53 53.56
CA SER A 4 -34.16 -0.32 54.30
C SER A 4 -32.81 -0.36 55.02
N ARG A 5 -31.95 -1.35 54.75
CA ARG A 5 -30.60 -1.40 55.34
C ARG A 5 -29.69 -0.46 54.56
N ILE A 6 -29.15 0.54 55.27
CA ILE A 6 -28.10 1.42 54.75
C ILE A 6 -26.91 0.55 54.32
N GLY A 7 -26.47 0.71 53.07
CA GLY A 7 -25.37 -0.04 52.47
C GLY A 7 -25.51 -0.12 50.94
N LEU A 8 -24.57 -0.78 50.29
CA LEU A 8 -24.55 -0.93 48.84
C LEU A 8 -25.28 -2.21 48.44
N HIS A 9 -26.32 -2.09 47.64
CA HIS A 9 -27.08 -3.22 47.09
C HIS A 9 -26.74 -3.35 45.61
N LEU A 10 -26.43 -4.57 45.16
CA LEU A 10 -25.97 -4.85 43.80
C LEU A 10 -26.69 -6.08 43.28
N THR A 11 -26.85 -6.15 41.95
CA THR A 11 -27.30 -7.37 41.27
C THR A 11 -26.12 -7.99 40.53
N LEU A 12 -25.90 -9.29 40.72
CA LEU A 12 -25.00 -10.08 39.89
C LEU A 12 -25.80 -10.96 38.93
N LYS A 13 -25.32 -11.15 37.70
CA LYS A 13 -25.85 -12.12 36.74
C LYS A 13 -24.92 -13.33 36.65
N ALA A 14 -25.49 -14.51 36.77
CA ALA A 14 -24.78 -15.79 36.69
C ALA A 14 -25.51 -16.75 35.74
N ASP A 15 -24.77 -17.63 35.07
CA ASP A 15 -25.37 -18.66 34.20
C ASP A 15 -26.14 -19.72 35.03
N ARG A 16 -25.79 -19.89 36.31
CA ARG A 16 -26.42 -20.78 37.29
C ARG A 16 -26.18 -20.30 38.72
N LEU A 17 -27.05 -20.70 39.66
CA LEU A 17 -26.92 -20.31 41.08
C LEU A 17 -25.72 -20.97 41.79
N GLY A 18 -25.37 -22.20 41.41
CA GLY A 18 -24.31 -22.95 42.07
C GLY A 18 -24.67 -23.34 43.51
N SER A 19 -23.72 -23.19 44.43
CA SER A 19 -23.88 -23.50 45.87
C SER A 19 -24.27 -22.29 46.72
N LEU A 20 -24.62 -21.16 46.08
CA LEU A 20 -24.99 -19.94 46.78
C LEU A 20 -26.39 -20.06 47.41
N ASN A 21 -26.50 -19.57 48.64
CA ASN A 21 -27.74 -19.53 49.40
C ASN A 21 -27.99 -18.10 49.91
N ARG A 22 -29.22 -17.82 50.35
CA ARG A 22 -29.48 -16.57 51.10
C ARG A 22 -28.60 -16.57 52.36
N GLY A 23 -27.91 -15.46 52.60
CA GLY A 23 -26.94 -15.32 53.68
C GLY A 23 -25.53 -15.80 53.35
N SER A 24 -25.27 -16.36 52.15
CA SER A 24 -23.91 -16.69 51.73
C SER A 24 -23.00 -15.45 51.84
N PRO A 25 -21.80 -15.55 52.43
CA PRO A 25 -20.93 -14.41 52.68
C PRO A 25 -20.35 -13.85 51.38
N VAL A 26 -20.10 -12.53 51.38
CA VAL A 26 -19.35 -11.84 50.32
C VAL A 26 -18.02 -11.37 50.88
N PHE A 27 -16.91 -11.71 50.22
CA PHE A 27 -15.55 -11.47 50.68
C PHE A 27 -14.79 -10.46 49.80
N TYR A 28 -13.98 -9.65 50.46
CA TYR A 28 -12.90 -8.88 49.83
C TYR A 28 -11.60 -9.19 50.56
N ARG A 29 -10.58 -9.69 49.84
CA ARG A 29 -9.30 -10.13 50.45
C ARG A 29 -9.49 -10.99 51.70
N GLN A 30 -10.37 -11.99 51.62
CA GLN A 30 -10.72 -12.92 52.71
C GLN A 30 -11.48 -12.32 53.90
N ILE A 31 -11.81 -11.02 53.88
CA ILE A 31 -12.63 -10.37 54.91
C ILE A 31 -14.09 -10.39 54.46
N GLN A 32 -15.01 -10.84 55.31
CA GLN A 32 -16.43 -10.79 55.01
C GLN A 32 -16.91 -9.33 55.07
N VAL A 33 -17.38 -8.83 53.93
CA VAL A 33 -17.82 -7.44 53.75
C VAL A 33 -19.31 -7.33 53.43
N GLY A 34 -19.98 -8.46 53.21
CA GLY A 34 -21.37 -8.50 52.79
C GLY A 34 -21.97 -9.89 52.80
N GLN A 35 -23.17 -10.01 52.21
CA GLN A 35 -23.90 -11.27 52.07
C GLN A 35 -24.88 -11.25 50.90
N VAL A 36 -25.23 -12.43 50.39
CA VAL A 36 -26.33 -12.65 49.44
C VAL A 36 -27.66 -12.40 50.15
N LYS A 37 -28.48 -11.48 49.64
CA LYS A 37 -29.83 -11.21 50.16
C LYS A 37 -30.86 -12.16 49.58
N ASN A 38 -30.82 -12.31 48.26
CA ASN A 38 -31.81 -13.04 47.49
C ASN A 38 -31.22 -13.45 46.14
N TYR A 39 -31.89 -14.36 45.45
CA TYR A 39 -31.64 -14.68 44.06
C TYR A 39 -32.96 -15.03 43.39
N VAL A 40 -33.06 -14.69 42.10
CA VAL A 40 -34.23 -14.98 41.26
C VAL A 40 -33.75 -15.43 39.89
N LEU A 41 -34.56 -16.22 39.19
CA LEU A 41 -34.35 -16.50 37.78
C LEU A 41 -34.77 -15.24 36.99
N ALA A 42 -33.97 -14.83 36.01
CA ALA A 42 -34.32 -13.72 35.13
C ALA A 42 -35.58 -14.04 34.32
N GLU A 43 -36.33 -13.02 33.89
CA GLU A 43 -37.61 -13.19 33.19
C GLU A 43 -37.51 -14.00 31.88
N ASP A 44 -36.30 -14.05 31.29
CA ASP A 44 -36.00 -14.78 30.06
C ASP A 44 -35.49 -16.21 30.30
N ASP A 45 -35.51 -16.67 31.56
CA ASP A 45 -35.00 -17.97 32.03
C ASP A 45 -33.51 -18.24 31.69
N SER A 46 -32.76 -17.24 31.21
CA SER A 46 -31.41 -17.42 30.68
C SER A 46 -30.33 -17.30 31.76
N THR A 47 -30.59 -16.53 32.81
CA THR A 47 -29.60 -16.21 33.86
C THR A 47 -30.25 -16.15 35.25
N VAL A 48 -29.43 -16.32 36.29
CA VAL A 48 -29.82 -16.12 37.68
C VAL A 48 -29.32 -14.75 38.13
N GLU A 49 -30.24 -13.93 38.64
CA GLU A 49 -29.93 -12.63 39.25
C GLU A 49 -29.74 -12.78 40.76
N VAL A 50 -28.52 -12.58 41.24
CA VAL A 50 -28.13 -12.70 42.65
C VAL A 50 -28.02 -11.30 43.25
N GLN A 51 -28.88 -10.98 44.21
CA GLN A 51 -28.92 -9.70 44.89
C GLN A 51 -28.00 -9.72 46.12
N LEU A 52 -27.04 -8.82 46.17
CA LEU A 52 -26.05 -8.69 47.24
C LEU A 52 -26.30 -7.48 48.12
N PHE A 53 -25.86 -7.59 49.37
CA PHE A 53 -25.67 -6.47 50.29
C PHE A 53 -24.20 -6.37 50.68
N ILE A 54 -23.59 -5.22 50.47
CA ILE A 54 -22.26 -4.86 50.97
C ILE A 54 -22.44 -3.78 52.05
N GLN A 55 -21.75 -3.94 53.18
CA GLN A 55 -21.86 -3.01 54.30
C GLN A 55 -21.35 -1.60 53.91
N PRO A 56 -21.90 -0.51 54.49
CA PRO A 56 -21.57 0.86 54.10
C PRO A 56 -20.08 1.19 54.11
N GLU A 57 -19.35 0.74 55.12
CA GLU A 57 -17.90 0.97 55.27
C GLU A 57 -17.09 0.35 54.13
N TYR A 58 -17.60 -0.70 53.48
CA TYR A 58 -16.94 -1.43 52.39
C TYR A 58 -17.48 -1.09 51.00
N ALA A 59 -18.52 -0.25 50.90
CA ALA A 59 -19.14 0.11 49.61
C ALA A 59 -18.12 0.68 48.60
N HIS A 60 -17.12 1.43 49.08
CA HIS A 60 -16.07 2.04 48.27
C HIS A 60 -15.11 1.02 47.60
N LEU A 61 -15.13 -0.25 48.03
CA LEU A 61 -14.32 -1.31 47.46
C LEU A 61 -14.88 -1.82 46.13
N VAL A 62 -16.19 -1.64 45.90
CA VAL A 62 -16.82 -2.02 44.63
C VAL A 62 -16.73 -0.86 43.65
N ARG A 63 -15.89 -1.04 42.64
CA ARG A 63 -15.70 -0.12 41.51
C ARG A 63 -16.34 -0.66 40.23
N LYS A 64 -16.49 0.20 39.21
CA LYS A 64 -17.05 -0.16 37.90
C LYS A 64 -16.45 -1.44 37.29
N HIS A 65 -15.14 -1.66 37.42
CA HIS A 65 -14.45 -2.83 36.85
C HIS A 65 -14.23 -3.97 37.87
N THR A 66 -15.03 -4.03 38.92
CA THR A 66 -14.96 -5.12 39.90
C THR A 66 -15.42 -6.43 39.28
N ARG A 67 -14.63 -7.50 39.46
CA ARG A 67 -15.01 -8.85 39.05
C ARG A 67 -15.41 -9.65 40.28
N PHE A 68 -16.58 -10.29 40.21
CA PHE A 68 -17.11 -11.16 41.26
C PHE A 68 -17.00 -12.61 40.82
N TRP A 69 -16.53 -13.51 41.67
CA TRP A 69 -16.52 -14.95 41.39
C TRP A 69 -17.10 -15.74 42.54
N ASN A 70 -17.62 -16.92 42.22
CA ASN A 70 -18.00 -17.88 43.23
C ASN A 70 -16.72 -18.43 43.90
N ALA A 71 -16.62 -18.25 45.20
CA ALA A 71 -15.50 -18.74 46.01
C ALA A 71 -15.76 -20.16 46.55
N SER A 72 -16.86 -20.79 46.12
CA SER A 72 -17.28 -22.12 46.54
C SER A 72 -16.88 -23.14 45.47
N GLY A 73 -15.79 -23.87 45.71
CA GLY A 73 -15.36 -24.94 44.82
C GLY A 73 -14.08 -25.60 45.30
N VAL A 74 -13.96 -26.91 45.06
CA VAL A 74 -12.69 -27.63 45.19
C VAL A 74 -12.02 -27.59 43.82
N THR A 75 -10.95 -26.83 43.66
CA THR A 75 -10.09 -26.94 42.47
C THR A 75 -9.12 -28.10 42.66
N VAL A 76 -9.30 -29.18 41.89
CA VAL A 76 -8.36 -30.32 41.85
C VAL A 76 -7.43 -30.11 40.67
N ASP A 77 -6.20 -29.68 40.93
CA ASP A 77 -5.15 -29.62 39.92
C ASP A 77 -4.46 -30.99 39.79
N ALA A 78 -4.95 -31.82 38.87
CA ALA A 78 -4.26 -33.05 38.47
C ALA A 78 -3.29 -32.77 37.31
N GLY A 79 -2.11 -32.25 37.63
CA GLY A 79 -1.03 -32.01 36.66
C GLY A 79 0.01 -33.13 36.67
N LEU A 80 0.04 -33.97 35.63
CA LEU A 80 1.18 -34.85 35.33
C LEU A 80 2.29 -34.02 34.67
N THR A 81 3.01 -33.20 35.43
CA THR A 81 4.37 -32.66 35.18
C THR A 81 4.55 -31.35 35.95
N GLY A 82 5.33 -31.40 37.03
CA GLY A 82 6.07 -30.25 37.54
C GLY A 82 5.29 -29.19 38.31
N VAL A 83 5.72 -28.99 39.56
CA VAL A 83 5.24 -27.97 40.50
C VAL A 83 5.26 -26.56 39.86
N LYS A 84 4.08 -25.94 39.73
CA LYS A 84 3.95 -24.49 39.57
C LYS A 84 3.69 -23.84 40.92
N PHE A 85 4.57 -22.93 41.31
CA PHE A 85 4.43 -22.08 42.48
C PHE A 85 3.20 -21.16 42.30
N ARG A 86 2.12 -21.44 43.03
CA ARG A 86 0.97 -20.54 43.14
C ARG A 86 1.33 -19.42 44.11
N THR A 87 1.52 -18.21 43.60
CA THR A 87 1.58 -17.01 44.43
C THR A 87 0.18 -16.76 44.98
N GLU A 88 -0.02 -17.15 46.24
CA GLU A 88 -1.20 -16.94 47.08
C GLU A 88 -2.50 -17.58 46.55
N SER A 89 -2.71 -18.84 46.94
CA SER A 89 -4.04 -19.46 46.89
C SER A 89 -4.99 -18.68 47.80
N LEU A 90 -5.69 -17.68 47.24
CA LEU A 90 -6.90 -17.11 47.84
C LEU A 90 -8.07 -18.11 47.83
N ALA A 91 -7.88 -19.31 47.24
CA ALA A 91 -8.85 -20.39 47.10
C ALA A 91 -8.97 -21.32 48.33
N SER A 92 -8.53 -20.88 49.52
CA SER A 92 -8.68 -21.65 50.76
C SER A 92 -9.88 -21.19 51.61
N ILE A 93 -11.03 -20.88 50.99
CA ILE A 93 -12.28 -20.62 51.72
C ILE A 93 -13.15 -21.86 51.64
N VAL A 94 -13.14 -22.67 52.71
CA VAL A 94 -13.98 -23.86 52.87
C VAL A 94 -15.46 -23.50 53.13
N ALA A 95 -15.77 -22.23 53.41
CA ALA A 95 -17.10 -21.79 53.85
C ALA A 95 -18.10 -21.50 52.72
N GLY A 96 -17.68 -21.47 51.45
CA GLY A 96 -18.50 -21.02 50.33
C GLY A 96 -18.88 -19.53 50.40
N GLY A 97 -19.29 -18.95 49.28
CA GLY A 97 -19.64 -17.53 49.16
C GLY A 97 -19.21 -16.90 47.83
N ILE A 98 -19.18 -15.58 47.80
CA ILE A 98 -18.76 -14.77 46.64
C ILE A 98 -17.53 -13.97 47.04
N ALA A 99 -16.50 -13.93 46.20
CA ALA A 99 -15.37 -13.03 46.39
C ALA A 99 -15.27 -12.04 45.23
N PHE A 100 -14.65 -10.89 45.48
CA PHE A 100 -14.43 -9.91 44.43
C PHE A 100 -13.11 -9.17 44.55
N ALA A 101 -12.65 -8.65 43.42
CA ALA A 101 -11.52 -7.74 43.34
C ALA A 101 -11.67 -6.81 42.13
N THR A 102 -11.14 -5.60 42.27
CA THR A 102 -10.85 -4.74 41.12
C THR A 102 -9.46 -5.10 40.59
N PRO A 103 -9.29 -5.37 39.28
CA PRO A 103 -7.99 -5.72 38.71
C PRO A 103 -6.92 -4.67 39.03
N VAL A 104 -5.72 -5.12 39.41
CA VAL A 104 -4.63 -4.25 39.93
C VAL A 104 -4.18 -3.18 38.92
N HIS A 105 -4.38 -3.43 37.62
CA HIS A 105 -4.09 -2.49 36.54
C HIS A 105 -5.13 -1.37 36.37
N ARG A 106 -6.31 -1.47 37.01
CA ARG A 106 -7.41 -0.48 36.96
C ARG A 106 -7.43 0.42 38.21
N LYS A 107 -6.33 1.14 38.47
CA LYS A 107 -6.27 2.12 39.58
C LYS A 107 -7.20 3.32 39.37
N ASP A 108 -7.61 3.55 38.14
CA ASP A 108 -8.50 4.60 37.64
C ASP A 108 -9.98 4.20 37.64
N SER A 109 -10.34 2.99 38.11
CA SER A 109 -11.72 2.52 38.03
C SER A 109 -12.67 3.45 38.82
N PRO A 110 -13.68 4.05 38.17
CA PRO A 110 -14.62 4.95 38.85
C PRO A 110 -15.50 4.19 39.86
N ALA A 111 -16.20 4.95 40.71
CA ALA A 111 -17.26 4.40 41.55
C ALA A 111 -18.29 3.65 40.68
N THR A 112 -18.80 2.53 41.18
CA THR A 112 -19.83 1.78 40.44
C THR A 112 -21.18 2.48 40.54
N ASP A 113 -21.98 2.35 39.49
CA ASP A 113 -23.42 2.62 39.55
C ASP A 113 -24.11 1.35 40.07
N PRO A 114 -24.79 1.37 41.23
CA PRO A 114 -25.43 0.19 41.81
C PRO A 114 -26.57 -0.40 40.96
N SER A 115 -27.13 0.37 40.03
CA SER A 115 -28.19 -0.08 39.13
C SER A 115 -27.69 -0.98 37.99
N ILE A 116 -26.37 -0.96 37.72
CA ILE A 116 -25.76 -1.76 36.65
C ILE A 116 -25.37 -3.13 37.21
N PRO A 117 -25.89 -4.24 36.66
CA PRO A 117 -25.55 -5.56 37.15
C PRO A 117 -24.11 -5.95 36.79
N PHE A 118 -23.45 -6.67 37.68
CA PHE A 118 -22.13 -7.28 37.46
C PHE A 118 -22.25 -8.73 37.01
N ARG A 119 -21.22 -9.29 36.36
CA ARG A 119 -21.14 -10.74 36.13
C ARG A 119 -20.59 -11.45 37.36
N LEU A 120 -21.21 -12.57 37.73
CA LEU A 120 -20.64 -13.56 38.66
C LEU A 120 -19.96 -14.67 37.84
N TYR A 121 -18.63 -14.75 37.93
CA TYR A 121 -17.84 -15.81 37.32
C TYR A 121 -17.91 -17.11 38.13
N GLU A 122 -17.72 -18.24 37.44
CA GLU A 122 -17.78 -19.57 38.04
C GLU A 122 -16.71 -19.78 39.12
N ASP A 123 -15.50 -19.24 38.92
CA ASP A 123 -14.40 -19.30 39.87
C ASP A 123 -13.42 -18.14 39.67
N PHE A 124 -12.37 -18.11 40.49
CA PHE A 124 -11.31 -17.10 40.41
C PHE A 124 -10.61 -17.11 39.05
N ASP A 125 -10.32 -18.29 38.50
CA ASP A 125 -9.58 -18.44 37.26
C ASP A 125 -10.41 -17.92 36.07
N ALA A 126 -11.72 -18.15 36.04
CA ALA A 126 -12.66 -17.55 35.09
C ALA A 126 -12.81 -16.04 35.27
N ALA A 127 -12.77 -15.55 36.52
CA ALA A 127 -12.71 -14.12 36.82
C ALA A 127 -11.32 -13.50 36.59
N GLN A 128 -10.30 -14.28 36.23
CA GLN A 128 -9.03 -13.78 35.70
C GLN A 128 -8.90 -14.07 34.20
N ALA A 129 -9.67 -15.02 33.68
CA ALA A 129 -9.69 -15.39 32.28
C ALA A 129 -10.09 -14.19 31.41
N GLY A 130 -9.45 -14.12 30.25
CA GLY A 130 -9.74 -13.09 29.26
C GLY A 130 -11.21 -13.12 28.83
N ILE A 131 -11.69 -11.97 28.38
CA ILE A 131 -13.05 -11.73 27.91
C ILE A 131 -13.38 -12.67 26.76
N LYS A 132 -14.37 -13.55 27.00
CA LYS A 132 -14.93 -14.42 25.96
C LYS A 132 -15.54 -13.56 24.85
N THR A 133 -15.05 -13.76 23.64
CA THR A 133 -15.47 -13.04 22.44
C THR A 133 -15.70 -14.04 21.32
N LEU A 134 -16.90 -14.07 20.76
CA LEU A 134 -17.27 -14.96 19.66
C LEU A 134 -17.05 -14.22 18.33
N VAL A 135 -16.33 -14.84 17.40
CA VAL A 135 -16.07 -14.29 16.07
C VAL A 135 -16.45 -15.30 14.99
N SER A 136 -17.41 -14.98 14.14
CA SER A 136 -17.77 -15.78 12.97
C SER A 136 -16.77 -15.52 11.85
N LEU A 137 -16.18 -16.58 11.30
CA LEU A 137 -15.10 -16.56 10.32
C LEU A 137 -15.56 -17.23 9.02
N THR A 138 -15.21 -16.63 7.88
CA THR A 138 -15.28 -17.30 6.57
C THR A 138 -13.92 -17.82 6.10
N ASP A 139 -12.82 -17.23 6.60
CA ASP A 139 -11.46 -17.75 6.46
C ASP A 139 -10.98 -18.25 7.83
N PHE A 140 -10.77 -19.56 7.96
CA PHE A 140 -10.36 -20.21 9.21
C PHE A 140 -9.22 -21.22 9.00
N GLU A 141 -8.64 -21.25 7.80
CA GLU A 141 -7.58 -22.18 7.45
C GLU A 141 -6.34 -21.97 8.32
N GLY A 142 -5.76 -23.05 8.83
CA GLY A 142 -4.56 -23.04 9.66
C GLY A 142 -4.72 -22.45 11.06
N LEU A 143 -5.93 -22.08 11.47
CA LEU A 143 -6.22 -21.68 12.86
C LEU A 143 -6.28 -22.91 13.77
N GLN A 144 -5.75 -22.79 14.98
CA GLN A 144 -5.68 -23.87 15.97
C GLN A 144 -6.08 -23.37 17.35
N ALA A 145 -7.09 -24.02 17.94
CA ALA A 145 -7.50 -23.78 19.32
C ALA A 145 -6.32 -23.98 20.29
N GLY A 146 -6.20 -23.08 21.25
CA GLY A 146 -5.11 -23.02 22.24
C GLY A 146 -3.77 -22.51 21.71
N ARG A 147 -3.62 -22.27 20.39
CA ARG A 147 -2.34 -21.87 19.78
C ARG A 147 -2.42 -20.56 19.01
N THR A 148 -3.48 -20.33 18.24
CA THR A 148 -3.62 -19.12 17.42
C THR A 148 -3.79 -17.90 18.32
N PRO A 149 -2.86 -16.93 18.28
CA PRO A 149 -2.97 -15.72 19.06
C PRO A 149 -3.92 -14.71 18.41
N VAL A 150 -4.51 -13.86 19.24
CA VAL A 150 -5.17 -12.63 18.78
C VAL A 150 -4.19 -11.48 18.92
N MET A 151 -3.97 -10.71 17.86
CA MET A 151 -2.89 -9.73 17.76
C MET A 151 -3.41 -8.32 17.49
N TYR A 152 -2.83 -7.34 18.17
CA TYR A 152 -3.00 -5.91 17.89
C TYR A 152 -1.64 -5.24 17.79
N LYS A 153 -1.32 -4.62 16.64
CA LYS A 153 -0.04 -3.93 16.39
C LYS A 153 1.19 -4.76 16.79
N GLY A 154 1.17 -6.06 16.51
CA GLY A 154 2.27 -6.99 16.83
C GLY A 154 2.31 -7.51 18.27
N MET A 155 1.44 -7.02 19.16
CA MET A 155 1.30 -7.52 20.53
C MET A 155 0.19 -8.57 20.61
N GLN A 156 0.42 -9.64 21.38
CA GLN A 156 -0.62 -10.62 21.67
C GLN A 156 -1.58 -10.06 22.72
N VAL A 157 -2.86 -10.00 22.35
CA VAL A 157 -3.94 -9.44 23.17
C VAL A 157 -5.04 -10.45 23.45
N GLY A 158 -4.85 -11.70 23.02
CA GLY A 158 -5.78 -12.78 23.28
C GLY A 158 -5.31 -14.11 22.69
N LEU A 159 -6.18 -15.11 22.78
CA LEU A 159 -5.94 -16.45 22.27
C LEU A 159 -7.24 -17.09 21.79
N LEU A 160 -7.18 -17.80 20.67
CA LEU A 160 -8.26 -18.68 20.22
C LEU A 160 -8.39 -19.86 21.19
N LYS A 161 -9.53 -20.00 21.87
CA LYS A 161 -9.82 -21.07 22.82
C LYS A 161 -10.53 -22.24 22.19
N LYS A 162 -11.48 -21.97 21.29
CA LYS A 162 -12.28 -22.98 20.59
C LYS A 162 -12.54 -22.54 19.15
N LEU A 163 -12.64 -23.49 18.24
CA LEU A 163 -13.03 -23.26 16.85
C LEU A 163 -14.03 -24.35 16.48
N ASP A 164 -15.29 -23.96 16.28
CA ASP A 164 -16.36 -24.84 15.85
C ASP A 164 -16.63 -24.56 14.36
N ILE A 165 -16.41 -25.55 13.49
CA ILE A 165 -16.61 -25.41 12.05
C ILE A 165 -18.06 -25.77 11.70
N ASP A 166 -18.69 -24.97 10.86
CA ASP A 166 -20.06 -25.22 10.41
C ASP A 166 -20.15 -26.53 9.63
N SER A 167 -21.29 -27.21 9.68
CA SER A 167 -21.47 -28.52 9.04
C SER A 167 -21.28 -28.52 7.52
N ASP A 168 -21.49 -27.36 6.88
CA ASP A 168 -21.31 -27.16 5.44
C ASP A 168 -19.90 -26.68 5.06
N LEU A 169 -19.01 -26.51 6.04
CA LEU A 169 -17.63 -26.04 5.90
C LEU A 169 -17.50 -24.62 5.31
N SER A 170 -18.59 -23.85 5.25
CA SER A 170 -18.60 -22.50 4.69
C SER A 170 -18.12 -21.43 5.67
N GLY A 171 -18.14 -21.75 6.97
CA GLY A 171 -17.74 -20.87 8.04
C GLY A 171 -17.30 -21.62 9.30
N ALA A 172 -16.85 -20.84 10.28
CA ALA A 172 -16.52 -21.34 11.60
C ALA A 172 -16.80 -20.28 12.68
N GLN A 173 -17.24 -20.72 13.85
CA GLN A 173 -17.37 -19.90 15.05
C GLN A 173 -16.10 -20.02 15.90
N ALA A 174 -15.34 -18.94 16.01
CA ALA A 174 -14.15 -18.85 16.86
C ALA A 174 -14.50 -18.28 18.23
N GLU A 175 -14.15 -18.98 19.31
CA GLU A 175 -14.20 -18.47 20.67
C GLU A 175 -12.83 -17.95 21.08
N LEU A 176 -12.72 -16.63 21.24
CA LEU A 176 -11.50 -15.94 21.66
C LEU A 176 -11.56 -15.60 23.14
N SER A 177 -10.42 -15.66 23.81
CA SER A 177 -10.22 -15.09 25.14
C SER A 177 -9.31 -13.87 25.00
N ILE A 178 -9.89 -12.68 25.13
CA ILE A 178 -9.23 -11.39 24.93
C ILE A 178 -8.79 -10.80 26.28
N ASP A 179 -7.63 -10.17 26.35
CA ASP A 179 -7.13 -9.56 27.58
C ASP A 179 -8.15 -8.52 28.13
N PRO A 180 -8.46 -8.54 29.44
CA PRO A 180 -9.38 -7.57 30.08
C PRO A 180 -9.06 -6.09 29.84
N LEU A 181 -7.81 -5.75 29.50
CA LEU A 181 -7.41 -4.40 29.12
C LEU A 181 -8.15 -3.89 27.87
N PHE A 182 -8.66 -4.79 27.02
CA PHE A 182 -9.36 -4.45 25.79
C PHE A 182 -10.88 -4.34 25.97
N GLU A 183 -11.41 -4.50 27.19
CA GLU A 183 -12.87 -4.54 27.44
C GLU A 183 -13.62 -3.33 26.88
N ASP A 184 -13.12 -2.13 27.16
CA ASP A 184 -13.73 -0.86 26.74
C ASP A 184 -13.58 -0.59 25.25
N TYR A 185 -12.83 -1.45 24.54
CA TYR A 185 -12.58 -1.36 23.11
C TYR A 185 -13.24 -2.48 22.32
N LEU A 186 -13.87 -3.46 22.98
CA LEU A 186 -14.71 -4.49 22.36
C LEU A 186 -16.13 -3.96 22.20
N VAL A 187 -16.29 -3.13 21.18
CA VAL A 187 -17.51 -2.36 20.86
C VAL A 187 -17.90 -2.55 19.39
N GLU A 188 -19.05 -2.01 18.97
CA GLU A 188 -19.62 -2.22 17.62
C GLU A 188 -18.67 -1.99 16.43
N ASP A 189 -17.72 -1.07 16.51
CA ASP A 189 -16.74 -0.73 15.46
C ASP A 189 -15.41 -1.52 15.56
N THR A 190 -15.37 -2.56 16.40
CA THR A 190 -14.23 -3.47 16.48
C THR A 190 -14.24 -4.43 15.30
N ASP A 191 -13.12 -4.50 14.57
CA ASP A 191 -12.96 -5.42 13.46
C ASP A 191 -11.97 -6.55 13.80
N PHE A 192 -12.29 -7.76 13.36
CA PHE A 192 -11.38 -8.90 13.38
C PHE A 192 -11.13 -9.39 11.96
N TRP A 193 -9.94 -9.93 11.67
CA TRP A 193 -9.63 -10.61 10.41
C TRP A 193 -8.49 -11.61 10.59
N VAL A 194 -8.43 -12.62 9.73
CA VAL A 194 -7.32 -13.59 9.74
C VAL A 194 -6.15 -13.05 8.94
N VAL A 195 -4.94 -13.23 9.47
CA VAL A 195 -3.68 -12.90 8.78
C VAL A 195 -2.90 -14.20 8.57
N LYS A 196 -2.61 -14.49 7.30
CA LYS A 196 -1.75 -15.58 6.86
C LYS A 196 -0.34 -15.03 6.58
N PRO A 197 0.74 -15.72 6.97
CA PRO A 197 2.08 -15.32 6.59
C PRO A 197 2.24 -15.40 5.07
N SER A 198 2.82 -14.36 4.46
CA SER A 198 3.21 -14.37 3.05
C SER A 198 4.73 -14.46 2.93
N ILE A 199 5.20 -15.26 1.97
CA ILE A 199 6.62 -15.35 1.61
C ILE A 199 6.81 -14.44 0.39
N SER A 200 7.53 -13.33 0.56
CA SER A 200 7.96 -12.51 -0.57
C SER A 200 9.45 -12.75 -0.86
N LEU A 201 9.84 -12.58 -2.13
CA LEU A 201 11.24 -12.70 -2.59
C LEU A 201 12.16 -11.65 -1.96
N GLY A 202 11.59 -10.66 -1.25
CA GLY A 202 12.30 -9.55 -0.66
C GLY A 202 12.82 -9.69 0.76
N GLY A 203 12.80 -10.91 1.25
CA GLY A 203 12.95 -11.18 2.66
C GLY A 203 11.58 -11.35 3.28
N ILE A 204 11.62 -12.03 4.42
CA ILE A 204 10.44 -12.50 5.12
C ILE A 204 9.86 -11.31 5.91
N THR A 205 8.76 -10.72 5.46
CA THR A 205 7.92 -9.92 6.36
C THR A 205 7.19 -10.88 7.30
N GLY A 206 7.33 -10.67 8.61
CA GLY A 206 6.74 -11.59 9.59
C GLY A 206 7.52 -12.90 9.79
N LEU A 207 8.85 -12.85 9.93
CA LEU A 207 9.64 -13.96 10.50
C LEU A 207 9.03 -14.48 11.82
N GLU A 208 8.39 -13.59 12.58
CA GLU A 208 7.55 -13.94 13.72
C GLU A 208 6.37 -14.86 13.37
N ALA A 209 5.70 -14.65 12.24
CA ALA A 209 4.56 -15.44 11.78
C ALA A 209 4.97 -16.78 11.15
N LEU A 210 6.20 -16.92 10.64
CA LEU A 210 6.75 -18.24 10.27
C LEU A 210 6.98 -19.14 11.49
N VAL A 211 7.25 -18.55 12.67
CA VAL A 211 7.34 -19.29 13.94
C VAL A 211 5.97 -19.43 14.61
N LYS A 212 5.12 -18.38 14.56
CA LYS A 212 3.84 -18.31 15.28
C LYS A 212 2.63 -18.87 14.50
N GLY A 213 2.73 -19.02 13.19
CA GLY A 213 1.63 -19.45 12.31
C GLY A 213 0.60 -18.35 12.03
N ASN A 214 -0.56 -18.76 11.49
CA ASN A 214 -1.69 -17.87 11.24
C ASN A 214 -2.19 -17.25 12.55
N PHE A 215 -2.61 -15.99 12.51
CA PHE A 215 -3.15 -15.29 13.67
C PHE A 215 -4.42 -14.51 13.32
N ILE A 216 -5.20 -14.18 14.34
CA ILE A 216 -6.37 -13.31 14.22
C ILE A 216 -5.93 -11.90 14.60
N ALA A 217 -6.02 -10.96 13.69
CA ALA A 217 -5.78 -9.55 13.99
C ALA A 217 -7.08 -8.90 14.50
N VAL A 218 -6.92 -7.92 15.41
CA VAL A 218 -8.02 -7.09 15.89
C VAL A 218 -7.69 -5.62 15.67
N ARG A 219 -8.67 -4.84 15.22
CA ARG A 219 -8.68 -3.38 15.30
C ARG A 219 -9.70 -2.99 16.38
N PRO A 220 -9.23 -2.53 17.56
CA PRO A 220 -10.10 -2.10 18.64
C PRO A 220 -10.94 -0.89 18.21
N GLY A 221 -12.19 -0.84 18.65
CA GLY A 221 -13.08 0.29 18.41
C GLY A 221 -12.80 1.50 19.32
N GLU A 222 -13.57 2.57 19.15
CA GLU A 222 -13.46 3.75 20.01
C GLU A 222 -14.10 3.54 21.39
N LYS A 223 -13.42 4.03 22.43
CA LYS A 223 -13.97 4.00 23.80
C LYS A 223 -15.29 4.77 23.84
N GLY A 224 -16.29 4.16 24.46
CA GLY A 224 -17.63 4.74 24.62
C GLY A 224 -18.66 4.25 23.62
N GLY A 225 -18.26 3.42 22.64
CA GLY A 225 -19.19 2.66 21.79
C GLY A 225 -20.00 1.63 22.58
N ALA A 226 -21.08 1.13 21.99
CA ALA A 226 -21.90 0.08 22.59
C ALA A 226 -21.08 -1.22 22.72
N PRO A 227 -20.99 -1.84 23.93
CA PRO A 227 -20.23 -3.07 24.13
C PRO A 227 -20.76 -4.20 23.26
N LYS A 228 -19.85 -4.96 22.64
CA LYS A 228 -20.19 -6.11 21.80
C LYS A 228 -19.27 -7.29 22.12
N ARG A 229 -19.81 -8.52 22.05
CA ARG A 229 -19.08 -9.76 22.31
C ARG A 229 -19.15 -10.77 21.17
N GLU A 230 -19.96 -10.47 20.16
CA GLU A 230 -20.14 -11.28 18.96
C GLU A 230 -19.78 -10.45 17.73
N PHE A 231 -18.88 -10.96 16.90
CA PHE A 231 -18.34 -10.24 15.75
C PHE A 231 -18.36 -11.11 14.50
N ALA A 232 -18.48 -10.49 13.34
CA ALA A 232 -18.20 -11.14 12.07
C ALA A 232 -16.82 -10.67 11.61
N ALA A 233 -15.90 -11.60 11.34
CA ALA A 233 -14.60 -11.23 10.82
C ALA A 233 -14.70 -10.71 9.39
N ARG A 234 -13.87 -9.72 9.09
CA ARG A 234 -13.69 -9.21 7.74
C ARG A 234 -12.88 -10.19 6.91
N ALA A 235 -13.24 -10.30 5.64
CA ALA A 235 -12.48 -11.08 4.66
C ALA A 235 -11.06 -10.51 4.41
N LYS A 236 -10.85 -9.22 4.65
CA LYS A 236 -9.56 -8.54 4.51
C LYS A 236 -9.38 -7.51 5.62
N ALA A 237 -8.12 -7.15 5.89
CA ALA A 237 -7.80 -6.06 6.79
C ALA A 237 -8.62 -4.81 6.45
N PRO A 238 -9.18 -4.12 7.46
CA PRO A 238 -9.98 -2.95 7.19
C PRO A 238 -9.13 -1.82 6.56
N PRO A 239 -9.76 -0.90 5.82
CA PRO A 239 -9.04 0.21 5.20
C PRO A 239 -8.24 1.01 6.22
N LEU A 240 -7.09 1.51 5.75
CA LEU A 240 -6.20 2.47 6.41
C LEU A 240 -6.91 3.38 7.41
N ASP A 241 -6.45 3.36 8.67
CA ASP A 241 -6.86 4.37 9.64
C ASP A 241 -6.15 5.69 9.34
N VAL A 242 -6.82 6.55 8.57
CA VAL A 242 -6.34 7.88 8.17
C VAL A 242 -6.12 8.83 9.35
N ARG A 243 -6.49 8.45 10.56
CA ARG A 243 -6.27 9.22 11.79
C ARG A 243 -4.93 8.89 12.45
N ALA A 244 -4.27 7.80 12.04
CA ALA A 244 -2.94 7.49 12.53
C ALA A 244 -1.97 8.65 12.20
N PRO A 245 -1.15 9.11 13.15
CA PRO A 245 -0.19 10.20 12.92
C PRO A 245 0.76 9.88 11.76
N GLY A 246 1.01 10.86 10.88
CA GLY A 246 1.82 10.70 9.67
C GLY A 246 1.11 11.22 8.42
N LEU A 247 1.69 10.96 7.25
CA LEU A 247 1.12 11.34 5.96
C LEU A 247 0.57 10.11 5.26
N HIS A 248 -0.74 10.10 5.01
CA HIS A 248 -1.41 9.08 4.21
C HIS A 248 -1.58 9.59 2.78
N LEU A 249 -1.15 8.82 1.79
CA LEU A 249 -1.22 9.19 0.39
C LEU A 249 -1.68 8.02 -0.48
N VAL A 250 -2.12 8.35 -1.70
CA VAL A 250 -2.61 7.38 -2.67
C VAL A 250 -1.73 7.42 -3.91
N LEU A 251 -1.26 6.26 -4.32
CA LEU A 251 -0.53 6.09 -5.57
C LEU A 251 -1.41 5.35 -6.58
N THR A 252 -1.32 5.73 -7.85
CA THR A 252 -2.02 5.05 -8.95
C THR A 252 -1.00 4.47 -9.92
N SER A 253 -1.16 3.21 -10.31
CA SER A 253 -0.34 2.57 -11.35
C SER A 253 -1.21 1.69 -12.26
N ASP A 254 -0.68 1.32 -13.42
CA ASP A 254 -1.38 0.44 -14.37
C ASP A 254 -1.32 -1.04 -13.92
N ASN A 255 -0.34 -1.41 -13.10
CA ASN A 255 -0.25 -2.73 -12.47
C ASN A 255 0.35 -2.64 -11.06
N LEU A 256 0.17 -3.69 -10.24
CA LEU A 256 0.68 -3.72 -8.86
C LEU A 256 2.19 -4.03 -8.79
N GLY A 257 2.75 -4.69 -9.80
CA GLY A 257 4.11 -5.21 -9.78
C GLY A 257 4.32 -6.21 -8.64
N SER A 258 5.46 -6.10 -7.95
CA SER A 258 5.83 -6.90 -6.78
C SER A 258 5.45 -6.26 -5.44
N LEU A 259 4.59 -5.23 -5.45
CA LEU A 259 4.17 -4.56 -4.23
C LEU A 259 3.16 -5.41 -3.46
N ASP A 260 3.31 -5.42 -2.14
CA ASP A 260 2.38 -6.05 -1.19
C ASP A 260 2.16 -5.11 0.01
N VAL A 261 1.16 -5.40 0.84
CA VAL A 261 0.99 -4.73 2.13
C VAL A 261 2.25 -4.95 2.97
N GLY A 262 2.81 -3.86 3.47
CA GLY A 262 4.07 -3.86 4.22
C GLY A 262 5.31 -3.57 3.38
N SER A 263 5.23 -3.58 2.03
CA SER A 263 6.34 -3.16 1.16
C SER A 263 6.88 -1.79 1.59
N PRO A 264 8.21 -1.61 1.66
CA PRO A 264 8.79 -0.39 2.19
C PRO A 264 8.62 0.79 1.24
N VAL A 265 8.48 1.99 1.81
CA VAL A 265 8.58 3.25 1.09
C VAL A 265 9.91 3.89 1.44
N LEU A 266 10.71 4.20 0.43
CA LEU A 266 12.10 4.60 0.53
C LEU A 266 12.29 6.03 0.06
N TYR A 267 12.99 6.83 0.87
CA TYR A 267 13.54 8.13 0.47
C TYR A 267 15.05 8.08 0.59
N ARG A 268 15.77 8.29 -0.52
CA ARG A 268 17.25 8.15 -0.56
C ARG A 268 17.74 6.82 0.07
N GLN A 269 17.07 5.72 -0.26
CA GLN A 269 17.32 4.36 0.26
C GLN A 269 17.03 4.15 1.76
N VAL A 270 16.52 5.16 2.47
CA VAL A 270 16.08 5.04 3.87
C VAL A 270 14.59 4.73 3.90
N ARG A 271 14.19 3.72 4.70
CA ARG A 271 12.76 3.41 4.92
C ARG A 271 12.11 4.53 5.73
N VAL A 272 11.06 5.11 5.18
CA VAL A 272 10.30 6.22 5.78
C VAL A 272 8.80 5.92 5.90
N GLY A 273 8.38 4.75 5.43
CA GLY A 273 6.98 4.34 5.43
C GLY A 273 6.75 2.94 4.86
N SER A 274 5.49 2.64 4.59
CA SER A 274 5.05 1.36 4.02
C SER A 274 3.77 1.46 3.19
N VAL A 275 3.60 0.49 2.30
CA VAL A 275 2.32 0.19 1.65
C VAL A 275 1.37 -0.41 2.67
N GLN A 276 0.12 0.01 2.63
CA GLN A 276 -0.88 -0.33 3.65
C GLN A 276 -2.11 -1.01 3.06
N SER A 277 -2.43 -0.70 1.79
CA SER A 277 -3.49 -1.37 1.05
C SER A 277 -3.27 -1.24 -0.45
N TYR A 278 -3.92 -2.11 -1.22
CA TYR A 278 -4.08 -1.94 -2.65
C TYR A 278 -5.42 -2.51 -3.11
N GLN A 279 -5.99 -1.93 -4.16
CA GLN A 279 -7.24 -2.38 -4.77
C GLN A 279 -7.32 -1.91 -6.22
N PHE A 280 -8.19 -2.51 -7.01
CA PHE A 280 -8.53 -1.96 -8.32
C PHE A 280 -9.30 -0.64 -8.17
N SER A 281 -9.12 0.26 -9.15
CA SER A 281 -10.00 1.40 -9.36
C SER A 281 -11.42 0.96 -9.71
N ARG A 282 -12.40 1.86 -9.62
CA ARG A 282 -13.82 1.53 -9.86
C ARG A 282 -14.08 1.00 -11.28
N ASP A 283 -13.34 1.50 -12.26
CA ASP A 283 -13.34 1.08 -13.67
C ASP A 283 -12.43 -0.12 -13.96
N GLN A 284 -11.74 -0.64 -12.93
CA GLN A 284 -10.81 -1.77 -12.99
C GLN A 284 -9.62 -1.58 -13.95
N GLN A 285 -9.36 -0.36 -14.43
CA GLN A 285 -8.26 -0.07 -15.36
C GLN A 285 -6.92 0.16 -14.66
N LYS A 286 -6.95 0.49 -13.36
CA LYS A 286 -5.75 0.86 -12.59
C LYS A 286 -5.73 0.20 -11.23
N VAL A 287 -4.54 0.14 -10.65
CA VAL A 287 -4.32 -0.24 -9.26
C VAL A 287 -4.15 1.03 -8.43
N VAL A 288 -4.91 1.09 -7.33
CA VAL A 288 -4.86 2.17 -6.34
C VAL A 288 -4.18 1.63 -5.09
N VAL A 289 -3.03 2.20 -4.74
CA VAL A 289 -2.18 1.79 -3.62
C VAL A 289 -2.25 2.84 -2.52
N GLY A 290 -2.65 2.42 -1.32
CA GLY A 290 -2.64 3.25 -0.11
C GLY A 290 -1.28 3.16 0.58
N VAL A 291 -0.67 4.31 0.85
CA VAL A 291 0.68 4.41 1.43
C VAL A 291 0.65 5.29 2.67
N HIS A 292 1.44 4.92 3.67
CA HIS A 292 1.67 5.71 4.87
C HIS A 292 3.15 6.06 5.01
N ILE A 293 3.43 7.35 5.20
CA ILE A 293 4.74 7.90 5.56
C ILE A 293 4.70 8.30 7.03
N GLU A 294 5.70 7.88 7.81
CA GLU A 294 5.74 8.15 9.24
C GLU A 294 5.83 9.66 9.54
N GLN A 295 5.30 10.08 10.68
CA GLN A 295 5.21 11.50 11.07
C GLN A 295 6.52 12.30 10.97
N PRO A 296 7.70 11.78 11.37
CA PRO A 296 8.96 12.52 11.22
C PRO A 296 9.35 12.82 9.76
N TYR A 297 8.83 12.03 8.82
CA TYR A 297 9.18 12.08 7.40
C TYR A 297 8.09 12.68 6.51
N ALA A 298 6.94 13.05 7.07
CA ALA A 298 5.79 13.57 6.31
C ALA A 298 6.16 14.78 5.42
N ASN A 299 7.06 15.64 5.89
CA ASN A 299 7.52 16.83 5.16
C ASN A 299 8.45 16.53 3.98
N LEU A 300 8.89 15.29 3.81
CA LEU A 300 9.67 14.88 2.63
C LEU A 300 8.82 14.86 1.37
N VAL A 301 7.50 14.77 1.50
CA VAL A 301 6.56 14.69 0.37
C VAL A 301 5.87 16.03 0.16
N ASN A 302 5.92 16.54 -1.07
CA ASN A 302 5.19 17.74 -1.50
C ASN A 302 4.65 17.56 -2.92
N SER A 303 4.10 18.62 -3.51
CA SER A 303 3.52 18.58 -4.86
C SER A 303 4.52 18.25 -5.99
N SER A 304 5.82 18.44 -5.77
CA SER A 304 6.87 18.07 -6.72
C SER A 304 7.29 16.60 -6.63
N SER A 305 6.88 15.87 -5.59
CA SER A 305 7.34 14.49 -5.36
C SER A 305 6.98 13.55 -6.52
N ARG A 306 7.88 12.60 -6.79
CA ARG A 306 7.77 11.58 -7.85
C ARG A 306 8.06 10.21 -7.26
N PHE A 307 7.19 9.24 -7.53
CA PHE A 307 7.23 7.90 -6.96
C PHE A 307 7.45 6.87 -8.06
N TRP A 308 8.32 5.89 -7.84
CA TRP A 308 8.53 4.77 -8.75
C TRP A 308 8.64 3.45 -8.00
N ASN A 309 8.38 2.37 -8.72
CA ASN A 309 8.66 1.04 -8.24
C ASN A 309 10.19 0.85 -8.14
N ALA A 310 10.68 0.58 -6.94
CA ALA A 310 12.09 0.30 -6.69
C ALA A 310 12.45 -1.17 -6.95
N SER A 311 11.46 -1.99 -7.32
CA SER A 311 11.60 -3.41 -7.62
C SER A 311 11.88 -3.59 -9.10
N GLY A 312 13.06 -4.09 -9.46
CA GLY A 312 13.36 -4.46 -10.83
C GLY A 312 14.86 -4.66 -11.08
N ILE A 313 15.18 -5.68 -11.88
CA ILE A 313 16.47 -5.78 -12.56
C ILE A 313 16.34 -4.95 -13.84
N SER A 314 17.00 -3.80 -13.93
CA SER A 314 17.22 -3.15 -15.23
C SER A 314 18.49 -3.73 -15.84
N LEU A 315 18.34 -4.54 -16.88
CA LEU A 315 19.46 -5.01 -17.70
C LEU A 315 19.54 -4.11 -18.92
N SER A 316 20.47 -3.15 -18.93
CA SER A 316 20.79 -2.37 -20.13
C SER A 316 21.97 -3.04 -20.87
N GLY A 317 21.72 -3.51 -22.09
CA GLY A 317 22.75 -4.06 -22.97
C GLY A 317 23.18 -3.02 -23.99
N GLY A 318 24.45 -2.58 -23.91
CA GLY A 318 25.10 -1.75 -24.92
C GLY A 318 26.22 -2.52 -25.64
N LEU A 319 26.61 -2.04 -26.82
CA LEU A 319 27.63 -2.67 -27.68
C LEU A 319 29.05 -2.65 -27.09
N SER A 320 29.24 -1.94 -25.98
CA SER A 320 30.51 -1.79 -25.25
C SER A 320 30.67 -2.79 -24.10
N GLY A 321 29.68 -3.64 -23.83
CA GLY A 321 29.68 -4.62 -22.76
C GLY A 321 28.44 -4.55 -21.87
N ILE A 322 28.33 -5.51 -20.94
CA ILE A 322 27.27 -5.56 -19.92
C ILE A 322 27.73 -4.71 -18.73
N GLU A 323 27.12 -3.55 -18.50
CA GLU A 323 27.32 -2.77 -17.28
C GLU A 323 26.43 -3.33 -16.17
N VAL A 324 26.94 -4.26 -15.36
CA VAL A 324 26.22 -4.75 -14.19
C VAL A 324 26.41 -3.76 -13.05
N ARG A 325 25.46 -2.86 -12.86
CA ARG A 325 25.39 -2.06 -11.63
C ARG A 325 24.92 -2.95 -10.49
N SER A 326 25.89 -3.53 -9.80
CA SER A 326 25.70 -4.30 -8.56
C SER A 326 25.41 -3.35 -7.39
N GLU A 327 24.33 -2.57 -7.45
CA GLU A 327 23.74 -2.11 -6.20
C GLU A 327 23.27 -3.32 -5.39
N SER A 328 23.26 -3.21 -4.06
CA SER A 328 23.19 -4.37 -3.18
C SER A 328 22.01 -5.28 -3.56
N LEU A 329 22.29 -6.56 -3.80
CA LEU A 329 21.29 -7.57 -4.14
C LEU A 329 20.15 -7.62 -3.10
N GLN A 330 20.43 -7.20 -1.86
CA GLN A 330 19.47 -7.06 -0.76
C GLN A 330 18.41 -5.97 -1.03
N SER A 331 18.78 -4.85 -1.68
CA SER A 331 17.86 -3.77 -2.07
C SER A 331 16.96 -4.17 -3.24
N LEU A 332 17.48 -4.99 -4.17
CA LEU A 332 16.75 -5.49 -5.35
C LEU A 332 15.70 -6.55 -5.00
N LEU A 333 15.95 -7.33 -3.97
CA LEU A 333 15.05 -8.39 -3.53
C LEU A 333 13.84 -7.81 -2.79
N ALA A 334 14.04 -6.89 -1.84
CA ALA A 334 13.02 -6.36 -0.92
C ALA A 334 11.75 -5.83 -1.61
N GLY A 335 11.91 -5.34 -2.84
CA GLY A 335 10.92 -4.57 -3.54
C GLY A 335 10.47 -3.33 -2.75
N GLY A 336 9.60 -2.53 -3.34
CA GLY A 336 9.01 -1.36 -2.66
C GLY A 336 8.87 -0.15 -3.55
N ILE A 337 8.63 0.98 -2.91
CA ILE A 337 8.36 2.25 -3.57
C ILE A 337 9.46 3.22 -3.18
N ALA A 338 10.18 3.77 -4.16
CA ALA A 338 11.11 4.86 -3.92
C ALA A 338 10.49 6.17 -4.40
N PHE A 339 10.90 7.28 -3.78
CA PHE A 339 10.52 8.60 -4.24
C PHE A 339 11.62 9.63 -4.06
N GLU A 340 11.53 10.71 -4.83
CA GLU A 340 12.29 11.94 -4.63
C GLU A 340 11.38 13.15 -4.69
N THR A 341 11.91 14.28 -4.21
CA THR A 341 11.21 15.57 -4.16
C THR A 341 12.11 16.62 -4.82
N PRO A 342 11.99 16.82 -6.14
CA PRO A 342 12.90 17.65 -6.93
C PRO A 342 12.89 19.12 -6.54
N ASP A 343 11.75 19.64 -6.07
CA ASP A 343 11.62 21.00 -5.55
C ASP A 343 11.17 20.95 -4.09
N PRO A 344 12.10 21.05 -3.13
CA PRO A 344 11.78 21.05 -1.70
C PRO A 344 10.89 22.23 -1.26
N GLN A 345 10.83 23.32 -2.04
CA GLN A 345 10.03 24.52 -1.73
C GLN A 345 8.62 24.48 -2.33
N ALA A 346 8.31 23.46 -3.15
CA ALA A 346 6.99 23.31 -3.72
C ALA A 346 5.90 23.16 -2.62
N PRO A 347 4.67 23.62 -2.87
CA PRO A 347 3.59 23.57 -1.88
C PRO A 347 3.39 22.17 -1.30
N ALA A 348 3.12 22.14 0.01
CA ALA A 348 2.79 20.92 0.72
C ALA A 348 1.62 20.18 0.05
N ALA A 349 1.65 18.86 0.15
CA ALA A 349 0.66 18.01 -0.47
C ALA A 349 -0.72 18.18 0.22
N LYS A 350 -1.82 17.98 -0.52
CA LYS A 350 -3.19 18.04 0.04
C LYS A 350 -3.35 17.05 1.21
N ARG A 351 -4.45 17.16 1.98
CA ARG A 351 -4.76 16.29 3.14
C ARG A 351 -4.64 14.78 2.85
N ILE A 352 -4.94 14.36 1.61
CA ILE A 352 -4.60 13.04 1.07
C ILE A 352 -4.09 13.26 -0.36
N PRO A 353 -2.77 13.34 -0.57
CA PRO A 353 -2.24 13.61 -1.88
C PRO A 353 -2.27 12.37 -2.77
N ARG A 354 -2.35 12.61 -4.08
CA ARG A 354 -2.45 11.56 -5.10
C ARG A 354 -1.29 11.73 -6.07
N PHE A 355 -0.54 10.66 -6.31
CA PHE A 355 0.57 10.64 -7.26
C PHE A 355 0.45 9.44 -8.21
N ALA A 356 1.14 9.52 -9.35
CA ALA A 356 1.40 8.36 -10.18
C ALA A 356 2.55 7.55 -9.58
N LEU A 357 2.44 6.24 -9.62
CA LEU A 357 3.54 5.31 -9.35
C LEU A 357 4.09 4.82 -10.69
N HIS A 358 5.27 5.32 -11.02
CA HIS A 358 5.98 5.04 -12.26
C HIS A 358 6.68 3.67 -12.22
N LYS A 359 6.99 3.12 -13.41
CA LYS A 359 7.63 1.80 -13.53
C LYS A 359 9.05 1.78 -12.95
N ASP A 360 9.78 2.88 -13.09
CA ASP A 360 11.19 3.03 -12.72
C ASP A 360 11.53 4.50 -12.46
N ARG A 361 12.76 4.72 -11.99
CA ARG A 361 13.27 6.05 -11.67
C ARG A 361 13.30 6.96 -12.90
N ASP A 362 13.73 6.46 -14.04
CA ASP A 362 13.89 7.26 -15.26
C ASP A 362 12.54 7.80 -15.73
N SER A 363 11.51 6.97 -15.78
CA SER A 363 10.14 7.40 -16.14
C SER A 363 9.49 8.33 -15.11
N ALA A 364 9.91 8.30 -13.84
CA ALA A 364 9.41 9.20 -12.81
C ALA A 364 10.04 10.60 -12.86
N ILE A 365 11.32 10.66 -13.28
CA ILE A 365 12.14 11.87 -13.26
C ILE A 365 12.17 12.55 -14.62
N GLN A 366 11.77 11.85 -15.68
CA GLN A 366 11.70 12.36 -17.06
C GLN A 366 11.14 13.80 -17.11
N ARG A 367 12.08 14.75 -17.21
CA ARG A 367 11.83 16.15 -17.54
C ARG A 367 11.84 16.27 -19.05
N GLY A 368 10.96 17.08 -19.60
CA GLY A 368 11.00 17.40 -21.01
C GLY A 368 9.66 17.85 -21.57
N THR A 369 9.74 18.54 -22.71
CA THR A 369 8.56 18.96 -23.48
C THR A 369 8.14 17.83 -24.41
N GLN A 370 6.89 17.39 -24.30
CA GLN A 370 6.32 16.38 -25.19
C GLN A 370 5.98 17.01 -26.54
N ILE A 371 6.38 16.34 -27.60
CA ILE A 371 6.13 16.73 -28.98
C ILE A 371 5.61 15.54 -29.79
N GLU A 372 4.97 15.85 -30.90
CA GLU A 372 4.45 14.91 -31.88
C GLU A 372 5.19 15.12 -33.21
N ILE A 373 5.72 14.07 -33.80
CA ILE A 373 6.40 14.13 -35.10
C ILE A 373 5.70 13.18 -36.07
N ARG A 374 5.13 13.74 -37.13
CA ARG A 374 4.47 13.01 -38.21
C ARG A 374 5.48 12.60 -39.26
N LEU A 375 5.55 11.32 -39.60
CA LEU A 375 6.39 10.78 -40.67
C LEU A 375 5.55 10.01 -41.68
N GLU A 376 6.05 9.89 -42.91
CA GLU A 376 5.44 9.01 -43.90
C GLU A 376 5.67 7.54 -43.55
N ARG A 377 6.85 7.20 -43.02
CA ARG A 377 7.22 5.84 -42.65
C ARG A 377 7.90 5.77 -41.29
N GLY A 378 7.70 4.64 -40.62
CA GLY A 378 8.25 4.34 -39.29
C GLY A 378 9.39 3.32 -39.31
N ASP A 379 9.92 2.95 -40.48
CA ASP A 379 10.84 1.82 -40.63
C ASP A 379 12.08 1.96 -39.73
N GLY A 380 12.20 1.04 -38.76
CA GLY A 380 13.29 0.98 -37.79
C GLY A 380 13.17 1.93 -36.60
N LEU A 381 12.12 2.75 -36.53
CA LEU A 381 11.84 3.63 -35.39
C LEU A 381 11.00 2.91 -34.33
N SER A 382 11.31 3.12 -33.06
CA SER A 382 10.63 2.49 -31.94
C SER A 382 10.65 3.37 -30.69
N ALA A 383 9.91 2.97 -29.65
CA ALA A 383 10.11 3.56 -28.33
C ALA A 383 11.56 3.35 -27.90
N GLY A 384 12.26 4.40 -27.48
CA GLY A 384 13.71 4.38 -27.26
C GLY A 384 14.54 5.04 -28.35
N THR A 385 13.97 5.34 -29.53
CA THR A 385 14.74 5.99 -30.60
C THR A 385 15.20 7.38 -30.18
N ALA A 386 16.51 7.62 -30.22
CA ALA A 386 17.11 8.88 -29.82
C ALA A 386 16.77 10.03 -30.77
N ILE A 387 16.61 11.23 -30.21
CA ILE A 387 16.58 12.51 -30.93
C ILE A 387 17.88 13.23 -30.64
N ARG A 388 18.65 13.53 -31.69
CA ARG A 388 20.02 14.05 -31.61
C ARG A 388 20.15 15.43 -32.22
N TYR A 389 21.00 16.25 -31.61
CA TYR A 389 21.48 17.50 -32.19
C TYR A 389 22.99 17.55 -32.11
N LYS A 390 23.65 17.63 -33.28
CA LYS A 390 25.12 17.67 -33.38
C LYS A 390 25.79 16.50 -32.65
N GLY A 391 25.17 15.31 -32.72
CA GLY A 391 25.68 14.09 -32.09
C GLY A 391 25.40 13.96 -30.59
N LEU A 392 24.67 14.88 -29.96
CA LEU A 392 24.23 14.77 -28.57
C LEU A 392 22.76 14.38 -28.50
N ASP A 393 22.40 13.46 -27.60
CA ASP A 393 21.01 13.11 -27.33
C ASP A 393 20.30 14.28 -26.62
N VAL A 394 19.25 14.80 -27.25
CA VAL A 394 18.44 15.93 -26.78
C VAL A 394 16.98 15.55 -26.54
N GLY A 395 16.62 14.29 -26.82
CA GLY A 395 15.30 13.74 -26.61
C GLY A 395 15.22 12.27 -27.00
N GLU A 396 14.03 11.70 -26.88
CA GLU A 396 13.76 10.28 -27.14
C GLU A 396 12.31 10.10 -27.61
N VAL A 397 12.06 9.10 -28.44
CA VAL A 397 10.72 8.68 -28.82
C VAL A 397 10.10 7.85 -27.69
N ASP A 398 9.00 8.33 -27.10
CA ASP A 398 8.24 7.61 -26.08
C ASP A 398 7.40 6.47 -26.69
N SER A 399 6.78 6.72 -27.85
CA SER A 399 5.99 5.72 -28.56
C SER A 399 5.85 6.00 -30.06
N VAL A 400 5.54 4.95 -30.81
CA VAL A 400 5.29 4.97 -32.26
C VAL A 400 3.89 4.42 -32.50
N ALA A 401 3.04 5.20 -33.16
CA ALA A 401 1.69 4.81 -33.51
C ALA A 401 1.44 5.02 -35.01
N LEU A 402 0.52 4.23 -35.57
CA LEU A 402 -0.03 4.48 -36.90
C LEU A 402 -1.23 5.42 -36.74
N SER A 403 -1.38 6.39 -37.64
CA SER A 403 -2.53 7.28 -37.65
C SER A 403 -3.83 6.53 -37.85
N GLU A 404 -4.96 7.09 -37.40
CA GLU A 404 -6.28 6.45 -37.54
C GLU A 404 -6.64 6.18 -39.01
N ASP A 405 -6.21 7.05 -39.91
CA ASP A 405 -6.38 6.91 -41.36
C ASP A 405 -5.38 5.95 -42.03
N LEU A 406 -4.45 5.40 -41.25
CA LEU A 406 -3.36 4.51 -41.68
C LEU A 406 -2.40 5.12 -42.71
N GLN A 407 -2.43 6.44 -42.93
CA GLN A 407 -1.63 7.10 -43.97
C GLN A 407 -0.25 7.55 -43.49
N HIS A 408 -0.03 7.63 -42.17
CA HIS A 408 1.21 8.17 -41.64
C HIS A 408 1.55 7.61 -40.26
N VAL A 409 2.82 7.69 -39.90
CA VAL A 409 3.30 7.32 -38.57
C VAL A 409 3.35 8.56 -37.69
N VAL A 410 2.84 8.43 -36.47
CA VAL A 410 2.88 9.46 -35.44
C VAL A 410 3.84 9.02 -34.36
N LEU A 411 4.91 9.79 -34.18
CA LEU A 411 5.85 9.61 -33.07
C LEU A 411 5.43 10.53 -31.93
N HIS A 412 5.21 9.97 -30.75
CA HIS A 412 5.16 10.74 -29.52
C HIS A 412 6.56 10.75 -28.92
N ALA A 413 7.17 11.91 -28.82
CA ALA A 413 8.54 12.06 -28.36
C ALA A 413 8.67 13.10 -27.26
N ARG A 414 9.75 13.02 -26.51
CA ARG A 414 10.07 13.96 -25.43
C ARG A 414 11.42 14.59 -25.68
N ILE A 415 11.46 15.92 -25.61
CA ILE A 415 12.69 16.72 -25.67
C ILE A 415 13.15 17.01 -24.25
N THR A 416 14.35 16.58 -23.90
CA THR A 416 14.90 16.64 -22.53
C THR A 416 15.98 17.70 -22.36
N ALA A 417 16.53 18.21 -23.48
CA ALA A 417 17.55 19.26 -23.49
C ALA A 417 17.24 20.30 -24.57
N ALA A 418 17.67 21.54 -24.34
CA ALA A 418 17.43 22.67 -25.25
C ALA A 418 15.94 22.85 -25.66
N GLU A 419 15.01 22.46 -24.78
CA GLU A 419 13.55 22.46 -25.01
C GLU A 419 13.05 23.76 -25.61
N ALA A 420 13.48 24.89 -25.01
CA ALA A 420 13.12 26.21 -25.46
C ALA A 420 13.40 26.37 -26.96
N HIS A 421 14.52 25.86 -27.47
CA HIS A 421 15.00 25.98 -28.85
C HIS A 421 14.41 24.95 -29.82
N ILE A 422 13.95 23.81 -29.32
CA ILE A 422 13.48 22.70 -30.13
C ILE A 422 11.95 22.72 -30.26
N ALA A 423 11.21 22.92 -29.16
CA ALA A 423 9.74 22.94 -29.17
C ALA A 423 9.17 24.30 -29.65
N ARG A 424 9.56 24.70 -30.87
CA ARG A 424 9.18 25.98 -31.48
C ARG A 424 9.05 25.89 -32.99
N ALA A 425 8.37 26.88 -33.55
CA ALA A 425 8.18 27.00 -34.99
C ALA A 425 9.52 27.12 -35.74
N GLY A 426 9.61 26.43 -36.87
CA GLY A 426 10.81 26.37 -37.71
C GLY A 426 11.82 25.27 -37.33
N THR A 427 11.59 24.54 -36.23
CA THR A 427 12.35 23.32 -35.95
C THR A 427 12.07 22.25 -37.00
N ARG A 428 13.11 21.56 -37.47
CA ARG A 428 13.01 20.49 -38.46
C ARG A 428 13.59 19.20 -37.89
N PHE A 429 12.91 18.09 -38.15
CA PHE A 429 13.33 16.75 -37.75
C PHE A 429 13.52 15.90 -39.00
N TRP A 430 14.52 15.03 -39.02
CA TRP A 430 14.66 14.03 -40.07
C TRP A 430 15.23 12.72 -39.54
N VAL A 431 14.92 11.63 -40.23
CA VAL A 431 15.43 10.30 -39.89
C VAL A 431 16.82 10.11 -40.49
N VAL A 432 17.78 9.70 -39.66
CA VAL A 432 19.12 9.29 -40.09
C VAL A 432 19.19 7.77 -40.12
N ARG A 433 19.51 7.24 -41.30
CA ARG A 433 19.60 5.79 -41.59
C ARG A 433 20.98 5.44 -42.14
N PRO A 434 21.39 4.16 -42.07
CA PRO A 434 22.68 3.75 -42.60
C PRO A 434 22.68 3.88 -44.13
N GLU A 435 23.66 4.59 -44.68
CA GLU A 435 23.86 4.69 -46.12
C GLU A 435 25.02 3.80 -46.54
N LEU A 436 24.70 2.70 -47.23
CA LEU A 436 25.67 1.77 -47.80
C LEU A 436 25.65 1.86 -49.33
N GLY A 437 26.72 2.40 -49.90
CA GLY A 437 26.88 2.49 -51.35
C GLY A 437 28.34 2.40 -51.78
N ILE A 438 28.57 1.95 -53.01
CA ILE A 438 29.90 1.83 -53.62
C ILE A 438 30.61 3.20 -53.74
N MET A 439 29.84 4.29 -53.81
CA MET A 439 30.32 5.67 -53.98
C MET A 439 30.26 6.52 -52.71
N ARG A 440 29.46 6.13 -51.71
CA ARG A 440 29.28 6.86 -50.46
C ARG A 440 28.88 5.88 -49.35
N THR A 441 29.61 5.91 -48.25
CA THR A 441 29.28 5.24 -46.99
C THR A 441 29.11 6.31 -45.92
N ALA A 442 27.96 6.36 -45.27
CA ALA A 442 27.65 7.34 -44.23
C ALA A 442 26.76 6.73 -43.14
N ASN A 443 26.77 7.33 -41.94
CA ASN A 443 25.95 6.94 -40.78
C ASN A 443 26.11 5.46 -40.39
N LEU A 444 27.32 4.91 -40.50
CA LEU A 444 27.58 3.48 -40.26
C LEU A 444 27.38 3.07 -38.79
N ASP A 445 27.40 4.03 -37.86
CA ASP A 445 27.04 3.84 -36.45
C ASP A 445 25.60 3.33 -36.30
N THR A 446 24.70 3.76 -37.18
CA THR A 446 23.29 3.34 -37.19
C THR A 446 23.07 1.89 -37.61
N LEU A 447 24.09 1.21 -38.17
CA LEU A 447 24.02 -0.23 -38.42
C LEU A 447 23.91 -1.03 -37.12
N VAL A 448 24.42 -0.45 -36.01
CA VAL A 448 24.49 -1.14 -34.73
C VAL A 448 23.53 -0.52 -33.71
N THR A 449 23.36 0.80 -33.71
CA THR A 449 22.41 1.47 -32.80
C THR A 449 20.98 1.54 -33.34
N GLY A 450 20.77 1.21 -34.61
CA GLY A 450 19.52 1.50 -35.32
C GLY A 450 19.42 2.96 -35.77
N PRO A 451 18.38 3.31 -36.55
CA PRO A 451 18.15 4.67 -37.00
C PRO A 451 17.75 5.59 -35.84
N TYR A 452 18.04 6.88 -36.00
CA TYR A 452 17.70 7.92 -35.02
C TYR A 452 17.13 9.17 -35.71
N LEU A 453 16.58 10.10 -34.94
CA LEU A 453 16.10 11.39 -35.44
C LEU A 453 17.16 12.46 -35.20
N GLU A 454 17.55 13.22 -36.21
CA GLU A 454 18.33 14.44 -36.02
C GLU A 454 17.39 15.65 -36.03
N VAL A 455 17.69 16.66 -35.21
CA VAL A 455 16.90 17.89 -35.11
C VAL A 455 17.71 19.12 -35.45
N ALA A 456 17.15 20.02 -36.25
CA ALA A 456 17.66 21.38 -36.43
C ALA A 456 16.74 22.37 -35.71
N PRO A 457 17.20 23.04 -34.62
CA PRO A 457 16.39 23.99 -33.87
C PRO A 457 15.89 25.17 -34.71
N GLY A 458 14.67 25.63 -34.42
CA GLY A 458 14.09 26.84 -35.00
C GLY A 458 14.77 28.13 -34.52
N LYS A 459 14.46 29.25 -35.19
CA LYS A 459 15.03 30.57 -34.84
C LYS A 459 14.73 30.97 -33.38
N ALA A 460 15.64 31.72 -32.78
CA ALA A 460 15.43 32.34 -31.47
C ALA A 460 14.15 33.18 -31.45
N GLY A 461 13.29 32.98 -30.44
CA GLY A 461 12.06 33.76 -30.25
C GLY A 461 10.86 33.35 -31.12
N ALA A 462 10.96 32.27 -31.91
CA ALA A 462 9.80 31.74 -32.63
C ALA A 462 8.74 31.19 -31.65
N ALA A 463 7.47 31.19 -32.08
CA ALA A 463 6.35 30.68 -31.28
C ALA A 463 6.55 29.22 -30.86
N VAL A 464 6.05 28.85 -29.67
CA VAL A 464 6.09 27.47 -29.18
C VAL A 464 5.27 26.57 -30.13
N GLN A 465 5.83 25.41 -30.47
CA GLN A 465 5.21 24.42 -31.35
C GLN A 465 5.54 23.03 -30.81
N THR A 466 4.53 22.17 -30.72
CA THR A 466 4.67 20.79 -30.20
C THR A 466 4.29 19.73 -31.21
N ARG A 467 3.85 20.11 -32.42
CA ARG A 467 3.53 19.18 -33.51
C ARG A 467 4.38 19.49 -34.73
N PHE A 468 5.03 18.49 -35.29
CA PHE A 468 6.00 18.65 -36.37
C PHE A 468 5.75 17.63 -37.47
N VAL A 469 6.23 17.94 -38.67
CA VAL A 469 6.34 16.99 -39.77
C VAL A 469 7.82 16.67 -39.93
N GLY A 470 8.17 15.41 -39.70
CA GLY A 470 9.52 14.91 -39.92
C GLY A 470 9.78 14.61 -41.39
N GLN A 471 11.05 14.60 -41.76
CA GLN A 471 11.51 14.37 -43.13
C GLN A 471 12.29 13.06 -43.22
N GLU A 472 12.27 12.42 -44.37
CA GLU A 472 12.99 11.14 -44.58
C GLU A 472 14.50 11.33 -44.79
N ARG A 473 14.94 12.57 -45.06
CA ARG A 473 16.33 12.93 -45.31
C ARG A 473 16.66 14.29 -44.70
N GLU A 474 17.95 14.54 -44.51
CA GLU A 474 18.42 15.84 -44.04
C GLU A 474 17.89 16.96 -44.95
N PRO A 475 17.27 18.00 -44.37
CA PRO A 475 16.89 19.17 -45.13
C PRO A 475 18.16 19.78 -45.72
N GLN A 476 18.31 19.71 -47.04
CA GLN A 476 19.44 20.33 -47.72
C GLN A 476 19.50 21.80 -47.28
N ARG A 477 20.66 22.23 -46.75
CA ARG A 477 20.90 23.66 -46.61
C ARG A 477 20.77 24.22 -48.01
N ALA A 478 19.91 25.23 -48.18
CA ALA A 478 20.09 26.16 -49.27
C ALA A 478 21.52 26.70 -49.09
N GLY A 479 22.46 26.11 -49.81
CA GLY A 479 23.83 26.58 -49.79
C GLY A 479 23.84 28.04 -50.22
N GLU A 480 24.86 28.78 -49.84
CA GLU A 480 25.13 30.13 -50.37
C GLU A 480 25.56 30.08 -51.86
N GLY A 481 25.00 29.14 -52.63
CA GLY A 481 25.29 28.87 -54.03
C GLY A 481 24.08 29.17 -54.92
N LEU A 482 24.35 29.36 -56.21
CA LEU A 482 23.33 29.63 -57.20
C LEU A 482 22.56 28.35 -57.57
N THR A 483 21.28 28.27 -57.22
CA THR A 483 20.39 27.21 -57.71
C THR A 483 19.99 27.50 -59.14
N LEU A 484 20.27 26.55 -60.04
CA LEU A 484 19.90 26.63 -61.45
C LEU A 484 18.93 25.50 -61.79
N VAL A 485 17.86 25.84 -62.53
CA VAL A 485 16.96 24.86 -63.13
C VAL A 485 17.34 24.71 -64.59
N LEU A 486 17.67 23.48 -65.00
CA LEU A 486 18.05 23.16 -66.37
C LEU A 486 16.97 22.28 -67.00
N SER A 487 16.56 22.62 -68.22
CA SER A 487 15.60 21.83 -68.99
C SER A 487 16.32 20.98 -70.04
N ALA A 488 15.95 19.71 -70.16
CA ALA A 488 16.48 18.79 -71.16
C ALA A 488 15.35 17.92 -71.73
N ALA A 489 15.43 17.56 -73.02
CA ALA A 489 14.45 16.70 -73.67
C ALA A 489 14.41 15.26 -73.11
N ARG A 490 15.48 14.82 -72.44
CA ARG A 490 15.60 13.51 -71.78
C ARG A 490 16.53 13.62 -70.57
N LEU A 491 16.22 12.88 -69.51
CA LEU A 491 17.03 12.85 -68.28
C LEU A 491 18.41 12.19 -68.49
N GLY A 492 18.50 11.19 -69.36
CA GLY A 492 19.75 10.44 -69.57
C GLY A 492 20.20 9.69 -68.31
N SER A 493 21.50 9.71 -68.02
CA SER A 493 22.11 9.09 -66.83
C SER A 493 22.16 10.00 -65.61
N ILE A 494 21.52 11.17 -65.67
CA ILE A 494 21.55 12.18 -64.60
C ILE A 494 20.70 11.71 -63.43
N LYS A 495 21.29 11.75 -62.23
CA LYS A 495 20.68 11.39 -60.95
C LYS A 495 21.05 12.43 -59.89
N PRO A 496 20.22 12.60 -58.85
CA PRO A 496 20.60 13.39 -57.68
C PRO A 496 21.96 12.94 -57.14
N GLY A 497 22.83 13.91 -56.86
CA GLY A 497 24.22 13.70 -56.42
C GLY A 497 25.27 13.64 -57.54
N ASN A 498 24.88 13.61 -58.83
CA ASN A 498 25.88 13.73 -59.91
C ASN A 498 26.60 15.09 -59.86
N ALA A 499 27.91 15.09 -60.11
CA ALA A 499 28.72 16.31 -60.09
C ALA A 499 28.40 17.24 -61.27
N VAL A 500 28.25 18.53 -60.99
CA VAL A 500 28.31 19.60 -62.00
C VAL A 500 29.74 20.09 -62.03
N THR A 501 30.36 20.07 -63.23
CA THR A 501 31.78 20.38 -63.39
C THR A 501 32.00 21.60 -64.29
N TYR A 502 32.96 22.45 -63.92
CA TYR A 502 33.49 23.50 -64.78
C TYR A 502 34.97 23.24 -64.99
N ARG A 503 35.38 23.06 -66.25
CA ARG A 503 36.77 22.70 -66.61
C ARG A 503 37.29 21.52 -65.78
N GLU A 504 36.51 20.45 -65.70
CA GLU A 504 36.81 19.21 -64.97
C GLU A 504 36.90 19.33 -63.44
N VAL A 505 36.69 20.53 -62.88
CA VAL A 505 36.59 20.74 -61.43
C VAL A 505 35.13 20.65 -61.00
N LYS A 506 34.82 19.87 -59.95
CA LYS A 506 33.48 19.83 -59.35
C LYS A 506 33.14 21.20 -58.77
N VAL A 507 32.11 21.85 -59.32
CA VAL A 507 31.62 23.17 -58.88
C VAL A 507 30.19 23.13 -58.35
N GLY A 508 29.51 21.98 -58.46
CA GLY A 508 28.17 21.79 -57.93
C GLY A 508 27.73 20.33 -58.00
N GLU A 509 26.46 20.09 -57.76
CA GLU A 509 25.83 18.78 -57.90
C GLU A 509 24.37 18.89 -58.31
N VAL A 510 23.88 17.85 -58.96
CA VAL A 510 22.48 17.72 -59.34
C VAL A 510 21.68 17.44 -58.07
N VAL A 511 20.71 18.31 -57.80
CA VAL A 511 19.99 18.30 -56.53
C VAL A 511 18.73 17.44 -56.58
N ASP A 512 17.99 17.57 -57.67
CA ASP A 512 16.76 16.81 -57.95
C ASP A 512 16.44 16.85 -59.47
N TYR A 513 15.45 16.06 -59.90
CA TYR A 513 14.85 16.19 -61.23
C TYR A 513 13.34 15.97 -61.18
N ALA A 514 12.60 16.67 -62.03
CA ALA A 514 11.17 16.48 -62.19
C ALA A 514 10.81 16.46 -63.68
N SER A 515 9.76 15.71 -64.05
CA SER A 515 9.21 15.76 -65.40
C SER A 515 8.37 17.03 -65.55
N GLY A 516 8.87 18.02 -66.29
CA GLY A 516 8.07 19.20 -66.65
C GLY A 516 7.07 18.88 -67.75
N GLN A 517 5.82 19.31 -67.60
CA GLN A 517 4.91 19.46 -68.75
C GLN A 517 5.47 20.56 -69.67
N PRO A 518 5.43 20.40 -71.00
CA PRO A 518 5.91 21.44 -71.90
C PRO A 518 5.11 22.74 -71.65
N PRO A 519 5.75 23.92 -71.71
CA PRO A 519 5.02 25.18 -71.62
C PRO A 519 4.00 25.22 -72.77
N ILE A 520 2.73 25.42 -72.42
CA ILE A 520 1.69 25.75 -73.40
C ILE A 520 2.10 27.10 -74.00
N GLY A 521 2.43 27.09 -75.29
CA GLY A 521 2.84 28.28 -76.03
C GLY A 521 1.73 29.34 -76.07
N PHE A 522 2.17 30.59 -76.21
CA PHE A 522 1.39 31.61 -76.92
C PHE A 522 1.82 31.64 -78.38
#